data_AF-A0A527HA07-F1
#
_entry.id   AF-A0A527HA07-F1
#
_cell.length_a   1.000
_cell.length_b   1.000
_cell.length_c   1.000
_cell.angle_alpha   90.00
_cell.angle_beta   90.00
_cell.angle_gamma   90.00
#
_symmetry.space_group_name_H-M   'P 1'
#
loop_
_entity.id
_entity.type
_entity.pdbx_description
1 polymer ?
#
loop_
_entity_poly.entity_id
_entity_poly.type
_entity_poly.pdbx_seq_one_letter_code
_entity_poly.pdbx_strand_id
1 'polypeptide(L)'
;GVEGADSIVFNPHKWLGAQFDCSIQFLRDPESHVRTLAIKPDYLKTHGHDGIINYSEWSVPLGRRFRALKLWFLLRAHGLENLRLVNAINDDGRIYLTQTKVDGRIAIRFQVGQFEATAADVDTAFTVITEIARAMD
;
A
#
# COMPACT_ATOMS: atom_id res chain seq x y z
N GLY A 1 3.15 16.61 9.25
CA GLY A 1 2.30 16.73 8.05
C GLY A 1 1.15 15.75 8.12
N VAL A 2 1.45 14.45 8.01
CA VAL A 2 0.45 13.36 8.09
C VAL A 2 -0.37 13.36 9.38
N GLU A 3 0.23 13.77 10.50
CA GLU A 3 -0.44 13.90 11.81
C GLU A 3 -1.65 14.84 11.82
N GLY A 4 -1.82 15.68 10.81
CA GLY A 4 -2.98 16.56 10.65
C GLY A 4 -4.08 16.03 9.73
N ALA A 5 -3.89 14.87 9.08
CA ALA A 5 -4.86 14.34 8.12
C ALA A 5 -6.01 13.58 8.82
N ASP A 6 -7.27 13.83 8.44
CA ASP A 6 -8.42 13.08 8.99
C ASP A 6 -8.52 11.65 8.43
N SER A 7 -7.96 11.42 7.24
CA SER A 7 -7.89 10.10 6.62
C SER A 7 -6.77 10.02 5.60
N ILE A 8 -6.34 8.80 5.30
CA ILE A 8 -5.32 8.50 4.28
C ILE A 8 -5.80 7.29 3.48
N VAL A 9 -5.69 7.36 2.16
CA VAL A 9 -5.96 6.22 1.29
C VAL A 9 -4.69 5.85 0.52
N PHE A 10 -4.34 4.58 0.59
CA PHE A 10 -3.22 4.00 -0.14
C PHE A 10 -3.70 2.80 -0.96
N ASN A 11 -3.16 2.62 -2.17
CA ASN A 11 -3.57 1.54 -3.07
C ASN A 11 -2.45 0.52 -3.27
N PRO A 12 -2.41 -0.55 -2.45
CA PRO A 12 -1.47 -1.65 -2.65
C PRO A 12 -1.49 -2.25 -4.06
N HIS A 13 -2.65 -2.23 -4.72
CA HIS A 13 -2.78 -2.77 -6.08
C HIS A 13 -2.14 -1.92 -7.16
N LYS A 14 -1.70 -0.70 -6.84
CA LYS A 14 -0.93 0.13 -7.76
C LYS A 14 0.54 -0.21 -7.65
N TRP A 15 1.11 -0.04 -6.47
CA TRP A 15 2.58 -0.06 -6.32
C TRP A 15 3.11 -1.10 -5.36
N LEU A 16 2.29 -1.69 -4.47
CA LEU A 16 2.76 -2.72 -3.53
C LEU A 16 2.82 -4.13 -4.15
N GLY A 17 2.34 -4.31 -5.39
CA GLY A 17 2.30 -5.62 -6.06
C GLY A 17 1.13 -6.51 -5.60
N ALA A 18 0.14 -5.96 -4.90
CA ALA A 18 -1.10 -6.67 -4.64
C ALA A 18 -1.93 -6.78 -5.94
N GLN A 19 -2.62 -7.89 -6.16
CA GLN A 19 -3.52 -8.00 -7.31
C GLN A 19 -4.76 -7.09 -7.11
N PHE A 20 -5.23 -6.43 -8.18
CA PHE A 20 -6.47 -5.64 -8.15
C PHE A 20 -7.67 -6.51 -7.72
N ASP A 21 -8.62 -6.05 -6.90
CA ASP A 21 -8.80 -4.75 -6.24
C ASP A 21 -8.18 -4.72 -4.82
N CYS A 22 -7.39 -3.71 -4.44
CA CYS A 22 -6.86 -3.62 -3.07
C CYS A 22 -6.52 -2.18 -2.65
N SER A 23 -7.39 -1.57 -1.85
CA SER A 23 -7.20 -0.24 -1.29
C SER A 23 -7.22 -0.33 0.22
N ILE A 24 -6.36 0.45 0.88
CA ILE A 24 -6.27 0.57 2.33
C ILE A 24 -6.66 2.01 2.66
N GLN A 25 -7.59 2.15 3.59
CA GLN A 25 -8.02 3.43 4.12
C GLN A 25 -7.71 3.45 5.61
N PHE A 26 -6.99 4.46 6.04
CA PHE A 26 -6.79 4.81 7.43
C PHE A 26 -7.70 5.99 7.76
N LEU A 27 -8.41 5.89 8.89
CA LEU A 27 -9.30 6.92 9.39
C LEU A 27 -8.79 7.34 10.77
N ARG A 28 -8.72 8.65 11.03
CA ARG A 28 -8.44 9.18 12.36
C ARG A 28 -9.57 8.87 13.33
N ASP A 29 -10.80 9.12 12.87
CA ASP A 29 -12.02 8.82 13.61
C ASP A 29 -12.94 7.93 12.76
N PRO A 30 -13.01 6.61 13.06
CA PRO A 30 -13.90 5.70 12.35
C PRO A 30 -15.39 5.90 12.71
N GLU A 31 -15.72 6.52 13.85
CA GLU A 31 -17.12 6.72 14.26
C GLU A 31 -17.88 7.61 13.27
N SER A 32 -17.23 8.66 12.76
CA SER A 32 -17.77 9.50 11.70
C SER A 32 -18.22 8.69 10.47
N HIS A 33 -17.43 7.69 10.08
CA HIS A 33 -17.70 6.84 8.91
C HIS A 33 -18.85 5.85 9.18
N VAL A 34 -18.82 5.21 10.35
CA VAL A 34 -19.89 4.30 10.81
C VAL A 34 -21.21 5.04 10.91
N ARG A 35 -21.25 6.26 11.47
CA ARG A 35 -22.47 7.07 11.55
C ARG A 35 -23.10 7.37 10.19
N THR A 36 -22.28 7.50 9.15
CA THR A 36 -22.75 7.79 7.79
C THR A 36 -23.18 6.55 7.03
N LEU A 37 -22.49 5.42 7.22
CA LEU A 37 -22.66 4.23 6.36
C LEU A 37 -23.34 3.04 7.04
N ALA A 38 -23.45 3.01 8.37
CA ALA A 38 -24.00 1.88 9.08
C ALA A 38 -25.49 1.68 8.79
N ILE A 39 -25.84 0.45 8.46
CA ILE A 39 -27.21 -0.02 8.29
C ILE A 39 -27.40 -1.19 9.26
N LYS A 40 -28.26 -1.03 10.27
CA LYS A 40 -28.42 -1.99 11.40
C LYS A 40 -29.84 -2.56 11.51
N PRO A 41 -30.38 -3.23 10.47
CA PRO A 41 -31.62 -3.97 10.58
C PRO A 41 -31.45 -5.15 11.54
N ASP A 42 -32.54 -5.59 12.16
CA ASP A 42 -32.48 -6.64 13.19
C ASP A 42 -31.86 -7.95 12.69
N TYR A 43 -32.05 -8.30 11.43
CA TYR A 43 -31.49 -9.51 10.83
C TYR A 43 -29.97 -9.46 10.55
N LEU A 44 -29.33 -8.30 10.69
CA LEU A 44 -27.86 -8.17 10.63
C LEU A 44 -27.22 -8.04 12.01
N LYS A 45 -28.02 -7.96 13.08
CA LYS A 45 -27.50 -7.91 14.44
C LYS A 45 -26.98 -9.29 14.83
N THR A 46 -25.75 -9.32 15.33
CA THR A 46 -25.15 -10.53 15.87
C THR A 46 -25.40 -10.55 17.38
N HIS A 47 -26.26 -11.44 17.86
CA HIS A 47 -26.60 -11.51 19.28
C HIS A 47 -25.37 -11.91 20.14
N GLY A 48 -25.16 -11.22 21.26
CA GLY A 48 -24.10 -11.55 22.22
C GLY A 48 -22.68 -11.12 21.83
N HIS A 49 -22.52 -10.38 20.73
CA HIS A 49 -21.21 -9.95 20.21
C HIS A 49 -21.13 -8.42 20.01
N ASP A 50 -21.40 -7.69 21.09
CA ASP A 50 -21.18 -6.24 21.12
C ASP A 50 -19.67 -5.92 21.13
N GLY A 51 -19.25 -4.90 20.38
CA GLY A 51 -17.87 -4.42 20.35
C GLY A 51 -16.94 -5.05 19.30
N ILE A 52 -17.43 -5.99 18.48
CA ILE A 52 -16.66 -6.51 17.33
C ILE A 52 -16.74 -5.52 16.16
N ILE A 53 -15.59 -5.24 15.53
CA ILE A 53 -15.55 -4.36 14.34
C ILE A 53 -16.33 -5.02 13.20
N ASN A 54 -17.47 -4.43 12.86
CA ASN A 54 -18.24 -4.81 11.70
C ASN A 54 -17.87 -3.93 10.50
N TYR A 55 -16.97 -4.42 9.66
CA TYR A 55 -16.53 -3.69 8.48
C TYR A 55 -17.66 -3.39 7.49
N SER A 56 -18.81 -4.08 7.55
CA SER A 56 -19.97 -3.74 6.70
C SER A 56 -20.49 -2.33 6.95
N GLU A 57 -20.24 -1.79 8.14
CA GLU A 57 -20.61 -0.42 8.54
C GLU A 57 -19.59 0.62 8.07
N TRP A 58 -18.49 0.20 7.44
CA TRP A 58 -17.36 1.06 7.06
C TRP A 58 -17.24 1.24 5.55
N SER A 59 -18.22 0.77 4.77
CA SER A 59 -18.23 0.95 3.31
C SER A 59 -19.64 0.93 2.76
N VAL A 60 -19.81 1.50 1.57
CA VAL A 60 -21.10 1.55 0.88
C VAL A 60 -21.74 0.15 0.69
N PRO A 61 -21.03 -0.90 0.23
CA PRO A 61 -21.63 -2.23 0.13
C PRO A 61 -21.59 -2.99 1.47
N LEU A 62 -22.66 -3.73 1.76
CA LEU A 62 -22.74 -4.66 2.89
C LEU A 62 -21.71 -5.80 2.74
N GLY A 63 -21.76 -6.50 1.61
CA GLY A 63 -20.93 -7.65 1.31
C GLY A 63 -19.47 -7.28 0.99
N ARG A 64 -18.52 -8.07 1.50
CA ARG A 64 -17.09 -7.89 1.24
C ARG A 64 -16.36 -9.21 1.06
N ARG A 65 -15.34 -9.20 0.20
CA ARG A 65 -14.39 -10.31 0.01
C ARG A 65 -13.29 -10.27 1.08
N PHE A 66 -12.63 -11.39 1.31
CA PHE A 66 -11.48 -11.48 2.24
C PHE A 66 -10.19 -10.89 1.62
N ARG A 67 -10.17 -9.58 1.37
CA ARG A 67 -9.06 -8.89 0.69
C ARG A 67 -7.78 -8.83 1.52
N ALA A 68 -7.88 -8.91 2.84
CA ALA A 68 -6.71 -8.90 3.72
C ALA A 68 -5.81 -10.14 3.52
N LEU A 69 -6.36 -11.28 3.10
CA LEU A 69 -5.61 -12.52 2.93
C LEU A 69 -4.51 -12.42 1.86
N LYS A 70 -4.83 -11.83 0.70
CA LYS A 70 -3.82 -11.62 -0.36
C LYS A 70 -2.72 -10.65 0.05
N LEU A 71 -3.06 -9.62 0.84
CA LEU A 71 -2.08 -8.68 1.38
C LEU A 71 -1.17 -9.36 2.41
N TRP A 72 -1.75 -10.22 3.27
CA TRP A 72 -1.00 -11.00 4.25
C TRP A 72 0.02 -11.94 3.59
N PHE A 73 -0.38 -12.69 2.55
CA PHE A 73 0.53 -13.53 1.78
C PHE A 73 1.60 -12.71 1.06
N LEU A 74 1.26 -11.55 0.49
CA LEU A 74 2.20 -10.67 -0.18
C LEU A 74 3.31 -10.21 0.77
N LEU A 75 2.93 -9.72 1.96
CA LEU A 75 3.88 -9.26 2.98
C LEU A 75 4.74 -10.40 3.53
N ARG A 76 4.16 -11.61 3.71
CA ARG A 76 4.91 -12.77 4.20
C ARG A 76 5.83 -13.42 3.19
N ALA A 77 5.43 -13.49 1.92
CA ALA A 77 6.20 -14.17 0.89
C ALA A 77 7.42 -13.39 0.45
N HIS A 78 7.34 -12.05 0.45
CA HIS A 78 8.38 -11.20 -0.12
C HIS A 78 9.22 -10.45 0.92
N GLY A 79 8.85 -10.56 2.20
CA GLY A 79 9.49 -9.78 3.25
C GLY A 79 9.36 -8.28 3.02
N LEU A 80 10.13 -7.51 3.80
CA LEU A 80 10.16 -6.05 3.72
C LEU A 80 11.44 -5.53 3.06
N GLU A 81 12.43 -6.36 2.73
CA GLU A 81 13.76 -5.90 2.31
C GLU A 81 13.73 -5.15 0.97
N ASN A 82 13.19 -5.77 -0.08
CA ASN A 82 13.04 -5.08 -1.38
C ASN A 82 12.07 -3.90 -1.30
N LEU A 83 11.06 -3.97 -0.43
CA LEU A 83 10.16 -2.84 -0.16
C LEU A 83 10.88 -1.70 0.57
N ARG A 84 11.77 -2.02 1.52
CA ARG A 84 12.58 -1.07 2.30
C ARG A 84 13.59 -0.39 1.39
N LEU A 85 14.25 -1.12 0.49
CA LEU A 85 15.20 -0.52 -0.46
C LEU A 85 14.49 0.48 -1.39
N VAL A 86 13.34 0.09 -1.96
CA VAL A 86 12.56 1.00 -2.81
C VAL A 86 12.07 2.22 -2.01
N ASN A 87 11.59 2.02 -0.79
CA ASN A 87 11.17 3.13 0.06
C ASN A 87 12.34 4.04 0.42
N ALA A 88 13.51 3.51 0.80
CA ALA A 88 14.69 4.29 1.12
C ALA A 88 15.18 5.11 -0.09
N ILE A 89 15.15 4.53 -1.29
CA ILE A 89 15.45 5.24 -2.54
C ILE A 89 14.46 6.40 -2.79
N ASN A 90 13.17 6.15 -2.57
CA ASN A 90 12.14 7.17 -2.77
C ASN A 90 12.16 8.26 -1.68
N ASP A 91 12.54 7.91 -0.44
CA ASP A 91 12.66 8.84 0.69
C ASP A 91 13.90 9.74 0.57
N ASP A 92 14.98 9.24 -0.06
CA ASP A 92 16.17 10.04 -0.41
C ASP A 92 15.84 11.16 -1.42
N GLY A 93 14.86 10.94 -2.30
CA GLY A 93 14.26 11.98 -3.14
C GLY A 93 15.08 12.38 -4.38
N ARG A 94 16.29 11.84 -4.60
CA ARG A 94 17.07 12.09 -5.83
C ARG A 94 16.49 11.39 -7.05
N ILE A 95 15.88 10.22 -6.87
CA ILE A 95 15.19 9.47 -7.93
C ILE A 95 13.90 8.85 -7.39
N TYR A 96 13.03 8.38 -8.30
CA TYR A 96 11.82 7.66 -7.94
C TYR A 96 11.74 6.33 -8.68
N LEU A 97 11.56 5.23 -7.94
CA LEU A 97 11.46 3.88 -8.49
C LEU A 97 10.18 3.17 -8.06
N THR A 98 9.75 2.24 -8.92
CA THR A 98 8.58 1.39 -8.70
C THR A 98 8.98 -0.08 -8.78
N GLN A 99 8.22 -0.94 -8.11
CA GLN A 99 8.45 -2.38 -8.06
C GLN A 99 7.36 -3.16 -8.81
N THR A 100 7.71 -4.38 -9.23
CA THR A 100 6.81 -5.35 -9.84
C THR A 100 7.11 -6.76 -9.31
N LYS A 101 6.37 -7.77 -9.79
CA LYS A 101 6.58 -9.17 -9.45
C LYS A 101 6.95 -9.97 -10.71
N VAL A 102 8.09 -10.64 -10.69
CA VAL A 102 8.57 -11.56 -11.76
C VAL A 102 8.86 -12.90 -11.12
N ASP A 103 8.28 -13.98 -11.66
CA ASP A 103 8.45 -15.36 -11.17
C ASP A 103 8.28 -15.53 -9.65
N GLY A 104 7.27 -14.85 -9.10
CA GLY A 104 7.01 -14.94 -7.68
C GLY A 104 7.87 -14.05 -6.80
N ARG A 105 8.84 -13.28 -7.34
CA ARG A 105 9.78 -12.44 -6.60
C ARG A 105 9.53 -10.95 -6.86
N ILE A 106 9.73 -10.09 -5.86
CA ILE A 106 9.73 -8.64 -6.07
C ILE A 106 10.96 -8.26 -6.89
N ALA A 107 10.74 -7.50 -7.96
CA ALA A 107 11.77 -6.92 -8.80
C ALA A 107 11.58 -5.40 -8.86
N ILE A 108 12.67 -4.65 -8.76
CA ILE A 108 12.65 -3.19 -8.97
C ILE A 108 12.61 -2.94 -10.48
N ARG A 109 11.68 -2.10 -10.93
CA ARG A 109 11.57 -1.71 -12.33
C ARG A 109 12.23 -0.35 -12.51
N PHE A 110 13.39 -0.38 -13.16
CA PHE A 110 14.03 0.82 -13.67
C PHE A 110 13.55 1.07 -15.10
N GLN A 111 12.86 2.19 -15.33
CA GLN A 111 12.40 2.59 -16.66
C GLN A 111 13.00 3.94 -17.01
N VAL A 112 13.66 4.01 -18.17
CA VAL A 112 14.06 5.26 -18.81
C VAL A 112 13.06 5.52 -19.93
N GLY A 113 12.36 6.65 -19.90
CA GLY A 113 11.31 6.93 -20.88
C GLY A 113 10.92 8.39 -21.02
N GLN A 114 11.54 9.31 -20.26
CA GLN A 114 11.36 10.74 -20.49
C GLN A 114 12.17 11.15 -21.72
N PHE A 115 11.57 11.96 -22.59
CA PHE A 115 12.20 12.38 -23.85
C PHE A 115 13.48 13.19 -23.64
N GLU A 116 13.62 13.82 -22.47
CA GLU A 116 14.77 14.63 -22.09
C GLU A 116 15.82 13.85 -21.29
N ALA A 117 15.60 12.56 -21.01
CA ALA A 117 16.53 11.76 -20.22
C ALA A 117 17.88 11.61 -20.94
N THR A 118 18.95 11.94 -20.22
CA THR A 118 20.34 11.85 -20.68
C THR A 118 21.05 10.64 -20.07
N ALA A 119 22.23 10.31 -20.58
CA ALA A 119 23.10 9.29 -19.98
C ALA A 119 23.45 9.64 -18.52
N ALA A 120 23.68 10.93 -18.22
CA ALA A 120 24.00 11.39 -16.87
C ALA A 120 22.86 11.13 -15.87
N ASP A 121 21.60 11.17 -16.31
CA ASP A 121 20.44 10.85 -15.47
C ASP A 121 20.39 9.36 -15.12
N VAL A 122 20.77 8.49 -16.06
CA VAL A 122 20.86 7.04 -15.83
C VAL A 122 22.02 6.69 -14.90
N ASP A 123 23.18 7.34 -15.08
CA ASP A 123 24.33 7.17 -14.20
C ASP A 123 24.04 7.65 -12.78
N THR A 124 23.31 8.75 -12.65
CA THR A 124 22.82 9.26 -11.36
C THR A 124 21.91 8.22 -10.70
N ALA A 125 20.97 7.64 -11.43
CA ALA A 125 20.09 6.63 -10.87
C ALA A 125 20.83 5.37 -10.41
N PHE A 126 21.80 4.87 -11.20
CA PHE A 126 22.64 3.75 -10.80
C PHE A 126 23.43 4.05 -9.53
N THR A 127 24.00 5.26 -9.44
CA THR A 127 24.76 5.72 -8.27
C THR A 127 23.87 5.75 -7.03
N VAL A 128 22.70 6.38 -7.09
CA VAL A 128 21.76 6.47 -5.96
C VAL A 128 21.32 5.08 -5.49
N ILE A 129 20.95 4.19 -6.43
CA ILE A 129 20.52 2.82 -6.10
C ILE A 129 21.63 2.07 -5.35
N THR A 130 22.86 2.15 -5.86
CA THR A 130 23.98 1.40 -5.28
C THR A 130 24.48 1.99 -3.96
N GLU A 131 24.46 3.32 -3.81
CA GLU A 131 24.76 4.00 -2.55
C GLU A 131 23.79 3.58 -1.44
N ILE A 132 22.48 3.65 -1.72
CA ILE A 132 21.45 3.33 -0.72
C ILE A 132 21.46 1.83 -0.41
N ALA A 133 21.61 0.96 -1.41
CA ALA A 133 21.72 -0.48 -1.17
C ALA A 133 22.90 -0.83 -0.25
N ARG A 134 24.08 -0.23 -0.48
CA ARG A 134 25.27 -0.45 0.36
C ARG A 134 25.14 0.11 1.77
N ALA A 135 24.34 1.15 1.97
CA ALA A 135 24.11 1.73 3.29
C ALA A 135 23.11 0.91 4.14
N MET A 136 22.42 -0.05 3.53
CA MET A 136 21.42 -0.91 4.18
C MET A 136 21.94 -2.31 4.54
N ASP A 137 23.12 -2.70 4.05
CA ASP A 137 23.89 -3.89 4.45
C ASP A 137 24.70 -3.62 5.74
#